data_AF-A0AAV5I7U6-F1
#
_entry.id   AF-A0AAV5I7U6-F1
#
_cell.length_a   1.000
_cell.length_b   1.000
_cell.length_c   1.000
_cell.angle_alpha   90.00
_cell.angle_beta   90.00
_cell.angle_gamma   90.00
#
_symmetry.space_group_name_H-M   'P 1'
#
loop_
_entity.id
_entity.type
_entity.pdbx_description
1 polymer ?
#
loop_
_entity_poly.entity_id
_entity_poly.type
_entity_poly.pdbx_seq_one_letter_code
_entity_poly.pdbx_strand_id
1 'polypeptide(L)'
;MNLVSCYLKLVWQGLGLGGGAAVGDWGRNSEENKVLLGIGGGHYVPRHMDIIKKTGAWVGHLLSGYSLLMEEPVINAASAGGTWRETIKVAFEATKLAFPGGEILAHLDHKSFKSWQRNAITGFLEEQNIKIGKPSDFSLS
;
A
#
# COMPACT_ATOMS: atom_id res chain seq x y z
N MET A 1 30.65 -11.34 -6.78
CA MET A 1 29.61 -10.83 -5.87
C MET A 1 28.52 -11.89 -5.78
N ASN A 2 28.23 -12.41 -4.59
CA ASN A 2 27.25 -13.49 -4.39
C ASN A 2 25.99 -12.94 -3.68
N LEU A 3 24.90 -13.71 -3.67
CA LEU A 3 23.60 -13.30 -3.12
C LEU A 3 23.70 -12.80 -1.66
N VAL A 4 24.49 -13.51 -0.84
CA VAL A 4 24.71 -13.19 0.57
C VAL A 4 25.38 -11.82 0.73
N SER A 5 26.40 -11.54 -0.08
CA SER A 5 27.11 -10.26 -0.07
C SER A 5 26.20 -9.09 -0.48
N CYS A 6 25.30 -9.29 -1.47
CA CYS A 6 24.31 -8.27 -1.84
C CYS A 6 23.32 -8.00 -0.70
N TYR A 7 22.80 -9.05 -0.05
CA TYR A 7 21.85 -8.90 1.04
C TYR A 7 22.47 -8.18 2.24
N LEU A 8 23.67 -8.60 2.65
CA LEU A 8 24.42 -7.96 3.74
C LEU A 8 24.66 -6.47 3.47
N LYS A 9 25.04 -6.13 2.23
CA LYS A 9 25.24 -4.73 1.84
C LYS A 9 23.95 -3.91 1.94
N LEU A 10 22.82 -4.48 1.55
CA LEU A 10 21.52 -3.81 1.58
C LEU A 10 21.06 -3.54 3.02
N VAL A 11 21.18 -4.53 3.92
CA VAL A 11 20.87 -4.36 5.35
C VAL A 11 21.84 -3.37 6.00
N TRP A 12 23.14 -3.46 5.69
CA TRP A 12 24.17 -2.56 6.21
C TRP A 12 23.91 -1.09 5.84
N GLN A 13 23.54 -0.84 4.58
CA GLN A 13 23.18 0.49 4.09
C GLN A 13 21.84 0.96 4.66
N GLY A 14 20.83 0.08 4.71
CA GLY A 14 19.51 0.39 5.26
C GLY A 14 19.58 0.84 6.72
N LEU A 15 20.40 0.19 7.53
CA LEU A 15 20.57 0.52 8.95
C LEU A 15 21.58 1.65 9.21
N GLY A 16 22.24 2.20 8.18
CA GLY A 16 23.25 3.26 8.36
C GLY A 16 24.54 2.81 9.06
N LEU A 17 24.80 1.50 9.13
CA LEU A 17 25.95 0.94 9.87
C LEU A 17 27.31 1.34 9.26
N GLY A 18 27.31 1.87 8.04
CA GLY A 18 28.50 2.40 7.36
C GLY A 18 28.90 3.83 7.75
N GLY A 19 28.25 4.44 8.75
CA GLY A 19 28.53 5.81 9.18
C GLY A 19 27.88 6.91 8.31
N GLY A 20 27.02 6.52 7.37
CA GLY A 20 26.15 7.43 6.61
C GLY A 20 24.71 7.43 7.15
N ALA A 21 23.86 8.32 6.64
CA ALA A 21 22.44 8.32 6.98
C ALA A 21 21.79 6.97 6.63
N ALA A 22 20.95 6.46 7.53
CA ALA A 22 20.21 5.22 7.31
C ALA A 22 19.27 5.38 6.10
N VAL A 23 19.34 4.44 5.16
CA VAL A 23 18.44 4.42 4.00
C VAL A 23 17.12 3.81 4.43
N GLY A 24 16.04 4.59 4.42
CA GLY A 24 14.72 4.14 4.87
C GLY A 24 14.31 4.64 6.25
N ASP A 25 15.04 5.59 6.83
CA ASP A 25 14.59 6.29 8.04
C ASP A 25 13.40 7.20 7.70
N TRP A 26 12.25 6.94 8.34
CA TRP A 26 11.08 7.81 8.19
C TRP A 26 11.31 9.10 8.96
N GLY A 27 11.66 10.15 8.23
CA GLY A 27 11.75 11.51 8.76
C GLY A 27 10.38 11.98 9.21
N ARG A 28 10.06 11.80 10.50
CA ARG A 28 8.79 12.23 11.12
C ARG A 28 8.48 13.72 10.95
N ASN A 29 9.49 14.52 10.58
CA ASN A 29 9.43 15.97 10.41
C ASN A 29 9.42 16.43 8.94
N SER A 30 9.43 15.52 7.95
CA SER A 30 9.23 15.93 6.54
C SER A 30 7.73 15.92 6.24
N GLU A 31 7.14 17.10 6.08
CA GLU A 31 5.68 17.31 6.07
C GLU A 31 4.95 16.80 4.81
N GLU A 32 5.59 16.10 3.88
CA GLU A 32 5.01 15.89 2.54
C GLU A 32 5.21 14.47 1.97
N ASN A 33 5.47 13.50 2.82
CA ASN A 33 5.73 12.15 2.35
C ASN A 33 4.43 11.36 2.16
N LYS A 34 4.15 11.02 0.90
CA LYS A 34 3.04 10.17 0.50
C LYS A 34 3.39 8.71 0.71
N VAL A 35 2.44 7.98 1.30
CA VAL A 35 2.56 6.56 1.63
C VAL A 35 1.53 5.77 0.83
N LEU A 36 2.00 4.81 0.03
CA LEU A 36 1.15 3.96 -0.79
C LEU A 36 0.62 2.78 0.01
N LEU A 37 -0.71 2.69 0.11
CA LEU A 37 -1.43 1.48 0.51
C LEU A 37 -1.92 0.76 -0.75
N GLY A 38 -1.28 -0.36 -1.09
CA GLY A 38 -1.58 -1.09 -2.31
C GLY A 38 -2.71 -2.09 -2.10
N ILE A 39 -3.73 -2.07 -2.96
CA ILE A 39 -4.88 -2.98 -2.89
C ILE A 39 -5.04 -3.70 -4.23
N GLY A 40 -5.08 -5.03 -4.19
CA GLY A 40 -5.13 -5.88 -5.37
C GLY A 40 -3.76 -6.17 -5.96
N GLY A 41 -3.76 -6.89 -7.08
CA GLY A 41 -2.56 -7.45 -7.70
C GLY A 41 -2.40 -8.93 -7.41
N GLY A 42 -1.53 -9.57 -8.20
CA GLY A 42 -1.00 -10.90 -7.88
C GLY A 42 0.06 -10.84 -6.79
N HIS A 43 0.71 -11.98 -6.52
CA HIS A 43 1.72 -12.14 -5.47
C HIS A 43 2.85 -11.09 -5.51
N TYR A 44 3.24 -10.66 -6.72
CA TYR A 44 4.36 -9.73 -6.94
C TYR A 44 3.94 -8.26 -7.08
N VAL A 45 2.64 -7.95 -7.03
CA VAL A 45 2.07 -6.58 -7.05
C VAL A 45 2.78 -5.60 -8.01
N PRO A 46 2.98 -5.98 -9.31
CA PRO A 46 3.89 -5.29 -10.21
C PRO A 46 3.48 -3.84 -10.53
N ARG A 47 2.17 -3.52 -10.51
CA ARG A 47 1.68 -2.15 -10.76
C ARG A 47 2.00 -1.21 -9.61
N HIS A 48 1.84 -1.67 -8.37
CA HIS A 48 2.20 -0.88 -7.20
C HIS A 48 3.71 -0.65 -7.18
N MET A 49 4.49 -1.69 -7.45
CA MET A 49 5.95 -1.59 -7.54
C MET A 49 6.44 -0.65 -8.64
N ASP A 50 5.74 -0.56 -9.77
CA ASP A 50 6.05 0.39 -10.84
C ASP A 50 5.90 1.84 -10.37
N ILE A 51 4.84 2.16 -9.62
CA ILE A 51 4.63 3.49 -9.02
C ILE A 51 5.77 3.80 -8.06
N ILE A 52 6.03 2.89 -7.12
CA ILE A 52 7.05 3.04 -6.07
C ILE A 52 8.42 3.33 -6.68
N LYS A 53 8.81 2.57 -7.70
CA LYS A 53 10.10 2.76 -8.40
C LYS A 53 10.19 4.09 -9.15
N LYS A 54 9.08 4.60 -9.66
CA LYS A 54 9.05 5.84 -10.46
C LYS A 54 8.95 7.09 -9.61
N THR A 55 8.20 7.03 -8.51
CA THR A 55 7.90 8.22 -7.70
C THR A 55 8.75 8.32 -6.45
N GLY A 56 9.37 7.22 -6.00
CA GLY A 56 10.06 7.18 -4.71
C GLY A 56 9.13 7.24 -3.51
N ALA A 57 7.82 7.04 -3.70
CA ALA A 57 6.85 7.04 -2.61
C ALA A 57 7.14 5.93 -1.60
N TRP A 58 6.81 6.21 -0.34
CA TRP A 58 6.90 5.23 0.73
C TRP A 58 5.82 4.17 0.56
N VAL A 59 6.09 2.97 1.06
CA VAL A 59 5.22 1.81 0.88
C VAL A 59 4.77 1.34 2.24
N GLY A 60 3.45 1.35 2.45
CA GLY A 60 2.81 0.69 3.56
C GLY A 60 2.53 -0.77 3.24
N HIS A 61 1.32 -1.22 3.57
CA HIS A 61 0.90 -2.58 3.25
C HIS A 61 0.57 -2.72 1.76
N LEU A 62 0.89 -3.89 1.20
CA LEU A 62 0.47 -4.33 -0.13
C LEU A 62 -0.45 -5.54 0.01
N LEU A 63 -1.75 -5.32 -0.14
CA LEU A 63 -2.78 -6.35 -0.03
C LEU A 63 -3.03 -6.96 -1.40
N SER A 64 -2.61 -8.21 -1.59
CA SER A 64 -2.92 -8.95 -2.82
C SER A 64 -4.43 -9.21 -2.96
N GLY A 65 -4.90 -9.43 -4.20
CA GLY A 65 -6.30 -9.73 -4.45
C GLY A 65 -6.80 -11.00 -3.75
N TYR A 66 -5.94 -12.02 -3.58
CA TYR A 66 -6.30 -13.26 -2.88
C TYR A 66 -6.41 -13.11 -1.35
N SER A 67 -5.83 -12.04 -0.78
CA SER A 67 -5.96 -11.75 0.66
C SER A 67 -7.29 -11.06 0.98
N LEU A 68 -8.02 -10.61 -0.04
CA LEU A 68 -9.29 -9.90 0.08
C LEU A 68 -10.43 -10.87 -0.23
N LEU A 69 -10.75 -11.71 0.76
CA LEU A 69 -11.84 -12.67 0.68
C LEU A 69 -13.18 -11.91 0.66
N MET A 70 -13.74 -11.77 -0.53
CA MET A 70 -15.03 -11.12 -0.77
C MET A 70 -16.08 -12.17 -1.12
N GLU A 71 -17.21 -12.11 -0.42
CA GLU A 71 -18.37 -12.93 -0.74
C GLU A 71 -19.32 -12.12 -1.63
N GLU A 72 -19.83 -12.76 -2.69
CA GLU A 72 -20.76 -12.08 -3.59
C GLU A 72 -22.01 -11.62 -2.82
N PRO A 73 -22.47 -10.38 -3.04
CA PRO A 73 -23.64 -9.88 -2.34
C PRO A 73 -24.86 -10.72 -2.71
N VAL A 74 -25.55 -11.24 -1.70
CA VAL A 74 -26.85 -11.91 -1.87
C VAL A 74 -27.85 -10.89 -2.42
N ILE A 75 -28.83 -11.33 -3.20
CA ILE A 75 -29.92 -10.46 -3.68
C ILE A 75 -30.55 -9.78 -2.45
N ASN A 76 -30.52 -8.44 -2.41
CA ASN A 76 -30.91 -7.53 -1.30
C ASN A 76 -29.85 -7.23 -0.22
N ALA A 77 -28.60 -7.67 -0.36
CA ALA A 77 -27.52 -7.25 0.54
C ALA A 77 -27.01 -5.86 0.17
N ALA A 78 -26.90 -4.97 1.17
CA ALA A 78 -26.38 -3.61 1.00
C ALA A 78 -24.90 -3.58 0.59
N SER A 79 -24.14 -4.64 0.87
CA SER A 79 -22.73 -4.73 0.49
C SER A 79 -22.21 -6.16 0.42
N ALA A 80 -21.07 -6.33 -0.27
CA ALA A 80 -20.34 -7.60 -0.32
C ALA A 80 -19.87 -8.05 1.07
N GLY A 81 -20.09 -9.33 1.39
CA GLY A 81 -19.65 -9.98 2.63
C GLY A 81 -18.17 -10.35 2.63
N GLY A 82 -17.75 -11.11 3.64
CA GLY A 82 -16.36 -11.54 3.83
C GLY A 82 -15.51 -10.61 4.70
N THR A 83 -14.22 -10.94 4.87
CA THR A 83 -13.30 -10.27 5.81
C THR A 83 -12.49 -9.13 5.21
N TRP A 84 -12.67 -8.85 3.92
CA TRP A 84 -11.90 -7.86 3.17
C TRP A 84 -11.94 -6.44 3.75
N ARG A 85 -13.07 -6.00 4.32
CA ARG A 85 -13.21 -4.69 4.98
C ARG A 85 -12.27 -4.57 6.17
N GLU A 86 -12.25 -5.60 7.02
CA GLU A 86 -11.38 -5.65 8.20
C GLU A 86 -9.91 -5.75 7.79
N THR A 87 -9.58 -6.56 6.77
CA THR A 87 -8.23 -6.65 6.23
C THR A 87 -7.70 -5.29 5.78
N ILE A 88 -8.49 -4.52 5.01
CA ILE A 88 -8.11 -3.17 4.56
C ILE A 88 -7.97 -2.22 5.74
N LYS A 89 -8.91 -2.26 6.69
CA LYS A 89 -8.89 -1.39 7.88
C LYS A 89 -7.65 -1.61 8.73
N VAL A 90 -7.35 -2.85 9.08
CA VAL A 90 -6.18 -3.20 9.90
C VAL A 90 -4.88 -2.79 9.19
N ALA A 91 -4.79 -3.05 7.88
CA ALA A 91 -3.63 -2.65 7.09
C ALA A 91 -3.45 -1.13 7.01
N PHE A 92 -4.55 -0.39 6.88
CA PHE A 92 -4.52 1.08 6.88
C PHE A 92 -4.06 1.62 8.24
N GLU A 93 -4.65 1.16 9.35
CA GLU A 93 -4.27 1.60 10.70
C GLU A 93 -2.81 1.25 11.03
N ALA A 94 -2.36 0.04 10.69
CA ALA A 94 -0.96 -0.35 10.87
C ALA A 94 -0.01 0.53 10.04
N THR A 95 -0.39 0.88 8.81
CA THR A 95 0.38 1.82 7.97
C THR A 95 0.42 3.20 8.60
N LYS A 96 -0.70 3.70 9.13
CA LYS A 96 -0.79 5.00 9.81
C LYS A 96 0.07 5.09 11.06
N LEU A 97 0.16 4.00 11.82
CA LEU A 97 1.05 3.91 12.98
C LEU A 97 2.53 3.88 12.59
N ALA A 98 2.87 3.19 11.49
CA ALA A 98 4.25 3.10 10.99
C ALA A 98 4.75 4.42 10.38
N PHE A 99 3.86 5.22 9.80
CA PHE A 99 4.18 6.47 9.10
C PHE A 99 3.47 7.68 9.73
N PRO A 100 3.81 8.06 10.98
CA PRO A 100 3.17 9.18 11.64
C PRO A 100 3.43 10.49 10.87
N GLY A 101 2.36 11.24 10.59
CA GLY A 101 2.40 12.48 9.81
C GLY A 101 2.38 12.28 8.28
N GLY A 102 2.45 11.04 7.79
CA GLY A 102 2.42 10.75 6.36
C GLY A 102 1.00 10.81 5.78
N GLU A 103 0.89 11.25 4.52
CA GLU A 103 -0.36 11.18 3.78
C GLU A 103 -0.51 9.78 3.15
N ILE A 104 -1.44 8.98 3.67
CA ILE A 104 -1.71 7.64 3.13
C ILE A 104 -2.71 7.74 1.99
N LEU A 105 -2.30 7.24 0.82
CA LEU A 105 -3.14 7.13 -0.38
C LEU A 105 -3.27 5.67 -0.77
N ALA A 106 -4.51 5.21 -0.93
CA ALA A 106 -4.80 3.88 -1.45
C ALA A 106 -4.61 3.87 -2.97
N HIS A 107 -3.91 2.86 -3.49
CA HIS A 107 -3.83 2.59 -4.92
C HIS A 107 -4.45 1.23 -5.24
N LEU A 108 -5.50 1.24 -6.05
CA LEU A 108 -6.23 0.04 -6.44
C LEU A 108 -5.70 -0.51 -7.78
N ASP A 109 -5.35 -1.80 -7.83
CA ASP A 109 -5.12 -2.47 -9.11
C ASP A 109 -6.47 -2.88 -9.73
N HIS A 110 -7.03 -1.98 -10.55
CA HIS A 110 -8.30 -2.20 -11.22
C HIS A 110 -8.34 -3.47 -12.08
N LYS A 111 -7.20 -3.94 -12.61
CA LYS A 111 -7.19 -5.14 -13.48
C LYS A 111 -7.26 -6.45 -12.69
N SER A 112 -7.13 -6.38 -11.36
CA SER A 112 -7.10 -7.56 -10.49
C SER A 112 -8.45 -7.92 -9.87
N PHE A 113 -9.51 -7.16 -10.15
CA PHE A 113 -10.83 -7.35 -9.52
C PHE A 113 -11.97 -7.33 -10.55
N LYS A 114 -13.06 -8.05 -10.25
CA LYS A 114 -14.35 -7.90 -10.95
C LYS A 114 -14.92 -6.49 -10.71
N SER A 115 -15.81 -6.02 -11.58
CA SER A 115 -16.40 -4.68 -11.46
C SER A 115 -17.12 -4.43 -10.14
N TRP A 116 -17.89 -5.40 -9.65
CA TRP A 116 -18.59 -5.27 -8.37
C TRP A 116 -17.62 -5.22 -7.17
N GLN A 117 -16.51 -5.96 -7.24
CA GLN A 117 -15.48 -5.95 -6.18
C GLN A 117 -14.80 -4.58 -6.11
N ARG A 118 -14.46 -3.99 -7.25
CA ARG A 118 -13.89 -2.64 -7.30
C ARG A 118 -14.85 -1.61 -6.70
N ASN A 119 -16.12 -1.66 -7.08
CA ASN A 119 -17.13 -0.74 -6.57
C ASN A 119 -17.31 -0.88 -5.06
N ALA A 120 -17.34 -2.11 -4.53
CA ALA A 120 -17.41 -2.36 -3.11
C ALA A 120 -16.18 -1.82 -2.37
N ILE A 121 -14.97 -2.08 -2.88
CA ILE A 121 -13.72 -1.58 -2.29
C ILE A 121 -13.70 -0.05 -2.31
N THR A 122 -14.01 0.59 -3.44
CA THR A 122 -14.05 2.04 -3.57
C THR A 122 -15.07 2.66 -2.60
N GLY A 123 -16.28 2.11 -2.52
CA GLY A 123 -17.29 2.60 -1.58
C GLY A 123 -16.84 2.46 -0.12
N PHE A 124 -16.19 1.36 0.25
CA PHE A 124 -15.64 1.20 1.60
C PHE A 124 -14.50 2.19 1.90
N LEU A 125 -13.60 2.44 0.95
CA LEU A 125 -12.53 3.42 1.14
C LEU A 125 -13.11 4.83 1.34
N GLU A 126 -14.15 5.20 0.60
CA GLU A 126 -14.88 6.46 0.78
C GLU A 126 -15.59 6.51 2.16
N GLU A 127 -16.26 5.44 2.57
CA GLU A 127 -16.89 5.31 3.90
C GLU A 127 -15.88 5.51 5.05
N GLN A 128 -14.64 5.02 4.87
CA GLN A 128 -13.56 5.17 5.85
C GLN A 128 -12.74 6.46 5.67
N ASN A 129 -13.12 7.33 4.73
CA ASN A 129 -12.41 8.56 4.38
C ASN A 129 -10.93 8.33 4.01
N ILE A 130 -10.65 7.21 3.36
CA ILE A 130 -9.31 6.85 2.84
C ILE A 130 -9.23 7.34 1.40
N LYS A 131 -8.28 8.26 1.13
CA LYS A 131 -8.09 8.83 -0.21
C LYS A 131 -7.59 7.76 -1.20
N ILE A 132 -8.14 7.78 -2.41
CA ILE A 132 -7.70 6.93 -3.51
C ILE A 132 -6.84 7.77 -4.46
N GLY A 133 -5.58 7.38 -4.65
CA GLY A 133 -4.61 8.08 -5.49
C GLY A 133 -4.44 7.41 -6.86
N LYS A 134 -4.25 8.23 -7.90
CA LYS A 134 -3.70 7.82 -9.19
C LYS A 134 -2.18 7.70 -9.10
N PRO A 135 -1.52 6.96 -10.00
CA PRO A 135 -0.06 6.88 -10.07
C PRO A 135 0.67 8.24 -10.01
N SER A 136 0.12 9.27 -10.67
CA SER A 136 0.64 10.64 -10.66
C SER A 136 0.62 11.29 -9.29
N ASP A 137 -0.33 10.91 -8.45
CA ASP A 137 -0.57 11.54 -7.17
C ASP A 137 0.51 11.13 -6.18
N PHE A 138 1.28 10.07 -6.44
CA PHE A 138 2.40 9.60 -5.62
C PHE A 138 3.74 10.28 -5.91
N SER A 139 3.83 11.10 -6.96
CA SER A 139 5.02 11.89 -7.24
C SER A 139 5.22 12.95 -6.15
N LEU A 140 6.48 13.14 -5.74
CA LEU A 140 6.89 14.29 -4.93
C LEU A 140 6.70 15.55 -5.78
N SER A 141 6.03 16.56 -5.23
CA SER A 141 5.85 17.89 -5.85
C SER A 141 7.10 18.73 -5.75
#